data_AF-A0A5N8ZIC7-F1
#
_entry.id   AF-A0A5N8ZIC7-F1
#
_cell.length_a   1.000
_cell.length_b   1.000
_cell.length_c   1.000
_cell.angle_alpha   90.00
_cell.angle_beta   90.00
_cell.angle_gamma   90.00
#
_symmetry.space_group_name_H-M   'P 1'
#
loop_
_entity.id
_entity.type
_entity.pdbx_description
1 polymer ?
#
loop_
_entity_poly.entity_id
_entity_poly.type
_entity_poly.pdbx_seq_one_letter_code
_entity_poly.pdbx_strand_id
1 'polypeptide(L)'
;MKWLTFTFLAFILMLLLWATSDLPSRANPQSPANVHLSPEFTKLTETEIHVPNIVSAILADFRGYDTLGETFVIFTAGLAVLLVLSSHGRKKKDPPKK
;
A
#
# COMPACT_ATOMS: atom_id res chain seq x y z
N MET A 1 24.18 21.40 6.11
CA MET A 1 23.14 20.59 5.43
C MET A 1 22.32 19.73 6.40
N LYS A 2 22.93 18.96 7.32
CA LYS A 2 22.17 18.12 8.28
C LYS A 2 21.19 18.90 9.17
N TRP A 3 21.55 20.12 9.60
CA TRP A 3 20.64 20.98 10.36
C TRP A 3 19.39 21.37 9.57
N LEU A 4 19.53 21.67 8.27
CA LEU A 4 18.40 21.98 7.39
C LEU A 4 17.47 20.76 7.21
N THR A 5 18.05 19.56 7.12
CA THR A 5 17.23 18.33 7.03
C THR A 5 16.46 18.07 8.32
N PHE A 6 17.07 18.30 9.50
CA PHE A 6 16.37 18.13 10.77
C PHE A 6 15.25 19.15 10.96
N THR A 7 15.48 20.42 10.60
CA THR A 7 14.42 21.44 10.68
C THR A 7 13.27 21.11 9.74
N PHE A 8 13.57 20.62 8.53
CA PHE A 8 12.55 20.23 7.56
C PHE A 8 11.74 19.01 8.04
N LEU A 9 12.40 17.99 8.58
CA LEU A 9 11.73 16.83 9.17
C LEU A 9 10.86 17.20 10.37
N ALA A 10 11.35 18.06 11.26
CA ALA A 10 10.60 18.54 12.40
C ALA A 10 9.34 19.32 11.96
N PHE A 11 9.47 20.13 10.91
CA PHE A 11 8.34 20.84 10.31
C PHE A 11 7.29 19.87 9.74
N ILE A 12 7.70 18.88 8.95
CA ILE A 12 6.78 17.84 8.43
C ILE A 12 6.10 17.09 9.58
N LEU A 13 6.87 16.69 10.60
CA LEU A 13 6.31 15.99 11.76
C LEU A 13 5.25 16.84 12.47
N MET A 14 5.53 18.12 12.68
CA MET A 14 4.57 19.04 13.30
C MET A 14 3.29 19.18 12.46
N LEU A 15 3.40 19.27 11.14
CA LEU A 15 2.25 19.28 10.24
C LEU A 15 1.44 17.98 10.32
N LEU A 16 2.10 16.82 10.35
CA LEU A 16 1.41 15.53 10.48
C LEU A 16 0.69 15.42 11.83
N LEU A 17 1.32 15.86 12.92
CA LEU A 17 0.70 15.88 14.25
C LEU A 17 -0.50 16.84 14.29
N TRP A 18 -0.39 18.01 13.67
CA TRP A 18 -1.51 18.93 13.54
C TRP A 18 -2.67 18.31 12.75
N ALA A 19 -2.40 17.64 11.63
CA ALA A 19 -3.44 16.95 10.85
C ALA A 19 -4.16 15.84 11.65
N THR A 20 -3.52 15.23 12.66
CA THR A 20 -4.19 14.23 13.50
C THR A 20 -5.27 14.81 14.42
N SER A 21 -5.29 16.12 14.68
CA SER A 21 -6.35 16.72 15.50
C SER A 21 -7.71 16.72 14.81
N ASP A 22 -7.74 16.61 13.48
CA ASP A 22 -8.98 16.56 12.69
C ASP A 22 -9.57 15.14 12.59
N LEU A 23 -8.86 14.12 13.09
CA LEU A 23 -9.35 12.75 13.07
C LEU A 23 -10.49 12.55 14.10
N PRO A 24 -11.49 11.71 13.80
CA PRO A 24 -12.49 11.32 14.77
C PRO A 24 -11.87 10.74 16.04
N SER A 25 -12.51 10.95 17.19
CA SER A 25 -12.11 10.30 18.43
C SER A 25 -12.11 8.78 18.29
N ARG A 26 -11.18 8.12 18.98
CA ARG A 26 -11.06 6.65 18.95
C ARG A 26 -12.38 6.00 19.36
N ALA A 27 -12.77 4.96 18.64
CA ALA A 27 -14.00 4.19 18.85
C ALA A 27 -15.29 5.03 18.79
N ASN A 28 -15.28 6.21 18.15
CA ASN A 28 -16.49 6.99 17.97
C ASN A 28 -17.50 6.24 17.07
N PRO A 29 -18.69 5.88 17.59
CA PRO A 29 -19.72 5.22 16.80
C PRO A 29 -20.24 6.09 15.66
N GLN A 30 -20.14 7.41 15.81
CA GLN A 30 -20.55 8.41 14.82
C GLN A 30 -19.43 8.78 13.83
N SER A 31 -18.31 8.05 13.83
CA SER A 31 -17.26 8.28 12.83
C SER A 31 -17.79 7.97 11.41
N PRO A 32 -17.43 8.74 10.38
CA PRO A 32 -17.95 8.55 9.03
C PRO A 32 -17.77 7.13 8.48
N ALA A 33 -16.66 6.47 8.83
CA ALA A 33 -16.40 5.08 8.43
C ALA A 33 -17.42 4.10 9.05
N ASN A 34 -17.82 4.31 10.31
CA ASN A 34 -18.74 3.42 11.03
C ASN A 34 -20.21 3.65 10.65
N VAL A 35 -20.61 4.89 10.35
CA VAL A 35 -22.02 5.19 10.04
C VAL A 35 -22.40 4.96 8.59
N HIS A 36 -21.44 5.09 7.65
CA HIS A 36 -21.71 4.95 6.22
C HIS A 36 -21.16 3.65 5.66
N LEU A 37 -19.84 3.44 5.75
CA LEU A 37 -19.17 2.37 5.01
C LEU A 37 -19.35 1.00 5.65
N SER A 38 -19.19 0.89 6.98
CA SER A 38 -19.26 -0.41 7.66
C SER A 38 -20.61 -1.13 7.52
N PRO A 39 -21.78 -0.46 7.69
CA PRO A 39 -23.07 -1.12 7.54
C PRO A 39 -23.34 -1.51 6.08
N GLU A 40 -22.95 -0.64 5.13
CA GLU A 40 -23.15 -0.88 3.70
C GLU A 40 -22.31 -2.05 3.19
N PHE A 41 -21.02 -2.09 3.50
CA PHE A 41 -20.17 -3.22 3.12
C PHE A 41 -20.59 -4.52 3.79
N THR A 42 -20.98 -4.50 5.07
CA THR A 42 -21.48 -5.71 5.74
C THR A 42 -22.70 -6.27 5.02
N LYS A 43 -23.68 -5.41 4.73
CA LYS A 43 -24.89 -5.82 4.03
C LYS A 43 -24.59 -6.35 2.63
N LEU A 44 -23.85 -5.61 1.81
CA LEU A 44 -23.56 -5.99 0.43
C LEU A 44 -22.67 -7.23 0.34
N THR A 45 -21.73 -7.42 1.27
CA THR A 45 -20.94 -8.65 1.33
C THR A 45 -21.83 -9.87 1.58
N GLU A 46 -22.79 -9.75 2.50
CA GLU A 46 -23.73 -10.83 2.82
C GLU A 46 -24.71 -11.11 1.66
N THR A 47 -25.23 -10.08 1.01
CA THR A 47 -26.28 -10.25 -0.02
C THR A 47 -25.75 -10.50 -1.44
N GLU A 48 -24.61 -9.91 -1.81
CA GLU A 48 -24.13 -9.92 -3.21
C GLU A 48 -22.84 -10.73 -3.40
N ILE A 49 -21.85 -10.56 -2.52
CA ILE A 49 -20.51 -11.13 -2.73
C ILE A 49 -20.41 -12.58 -2.23
N HIS A 50 -21.23 -12.97 -1.24
CA HIS A 50 -21.29 -14.33 -0.68
C HIS A 50 -19.93 -14.87 -0.17
N VAL A 51 -19.01 -13.98 0.16
CA VAL A 51 -17.72 -14.31 0.79
C VAL A 51 -17.84 -14.08 2.29
N PRO A 52 -17.58 -15.10 3.14
CA PRO A 52 -17.79 -14.99 4.58
C PRO A 52 -16.82 -14.00 5.25
N ASN A 53 -15.66 -13.73 4.64
CA ASN A 53 -14.70 -12.77 5.15
C ASN A 53 -14.91 -11.40 4.49
N ILE A 54 -15.51 -10.48 5.25
CA ILE A 54 -15.75 -9.10 4.81
C ILE A 54 -14.48 -8.35 4.39
N VAL A 55 -13.33 -8.62 5.04
CA VAL A 55 -12.08 -7.94 4.69
C VAL A 55 -11.61 -8.40 3.31
N SER A 56 -11.67 -9.70 3.03
CA SER A 56 -11.33 -10.24 1.71
C SER A 56 -12.28 -9.73 0.63
N ALA A 57 -13.59 -9.66 0.91
CA ALA A 57 -14.58 -9.08 0.00
C ALA A 57 -14.28 -7.60 -0.29
N ILE A 58 -13.91 -6.81 0.73
CA ILE A 58 -13.53 -5.40 0.52
C ILE A 58 -12.28 -5.28 -0.34
N LEU A 59 -11.21 -6.03 -0.05
CA LEU A 59 -9.96 -5.92 -0.79
C LEU A 59 -10.06 -6.43 -2.22
N ALA A 60 -10.85 -7.47 -2.48
CA ALA A 60 -10.97 -8.08 -3.80
C ALA A 60 -12.05 -7.41 -4.67
N ASP A 61 -13.24 -7.14 -4.12
CA ASP A 61 -14.39 -6.69 -4.91
C ASP A 61 -14.59 -5.17 -4.83
N PHE A 62 -14.68 -4.59 -3.63
CA PHE A 62 -14.94 -3.14 -3.49
C PHE A 62 -13.71 -2.27 -3.78
N ARG A 63 -12.52 -2.72 -3.38
CA ARG A 63 -11.24 -2.02 -3.52
C ARG A 63 -10.22 -2.81 -4.34
N GLY A 64 -10.71 -3.66 -5.24
CA GLY A 64 -9.88 -4.54 -6.09
C GLY A 64 -8.81 -3.81 -6.88
N TYR A 65 -9.06 -2.56 -7.32
CA TYR A 65 -8.05 -1.77 -8.04
C TYR A 65 -6.82 -1.40 -7.19
N ASP A 66 -7.01 -1.17 -5.90
CA ASP A 66 -5.92 -0.85 -4.96
C ASP A 66 -5.00 -2.09 -4.83
N THR A 67 -5.61 -3.25 -4.57
CA THR A 67 -4.92 -4.56 -4.46
C THR A 67 -4.29 -5.01 -5.78
N LEU A 68 -4.91 -4.71 -6.93
CA LEU A 68 -4.33 -4.95 -8.24
C LEU A 68 -3.06 -4.11 -8.42
N GLY A 69 -3.11 -2.83 -8.02
CA GLY A 69 -1.94 -1.94 -8.00
C GLY A 69 -0.80 -2.46 -7.12
N GLU A 70 -1.12 -2.91 -5.89
CA GLU A 70 -0.14 -3.57 -5.01
C GLU A 70 0.51 -4.78 -5.68
N THR A 71 -0.29 -5.63 -6.33
CA THR A 71 0.20 -6.80 -7.07
C THR A 71 1.14 -6.39 -8.20
N PHE A 72 0.80 -5.35 -8.97
CA PHE A 72 1.68 -4.80 -10.01
C PHE A 72 3.00 -4.29 -9.44
N VAL A 73 2.97 -3.56 -8.32
CA VAL A 73 4.19 -3.04 -7.67
C VAL A 73 5.11 -4.18 -7.24
N ILE A 74 4.58 -5.20 -6.55
CA ILE A 74 5.38 -6.34 -6.09
C ILE A 74 5.89 -7.17 -7.27
N PHE A 75 5.06 -7.40 -8.29
CA PHE A 75 5.45 -8.12 -9.49
C PHE A 75 6.58 -7.41 -10.24
N THR A 76 6.47 -6.10 -10.43
CA THR A 76 7.50 -5.30 -11.12
C THR A 76 8.81 -5.25 -10.31
N ALA A 77 8.73 -5.12 -8.98
CA ALA A 77 9.90 -5.19 -8.11
C ALA A 77 10.59 -6.57 -8.21
N GLY A 78 9.82 -7.66 -8.18
CA GLY A 78 10.34 -9.01 -8.35
C GLY A 78 11.01 -9.21 -9.71
N LEU A 79 10.40 -8.72 -10.78
CA LEU A 79 10.96 -8.77 -12.13
C LEU A 79 12.27 -7.97 -12.23
N ALA A 80 12.32 -6.77 -11.64
CA ALA A 80 13.53 -5.96 -11.60
C ALA A 80 14.70 -6.71 -10.92
N VAL A 81 14.44 -7.37 -9.79
CA VAL A 81 15.45 -8.19 -9.09
C VAL A 81 15.95 -9.33 -9.98
N LEU A 82 15.06 -10.07 -10.63
CA LEU A 82 15.44 -11.16 -11.54
C LEU A 82 16.30 -10.69 -12.72
N LEU A 83 15.97 -9.54 -13.30
CA LEU A 83 16.74 -8.95 -14.39
C LEU A 83 18.15 -8.55 -13.94
N VAL A 84 18.28 -7.89 -12.78
CA VAL A 84 19.58 -7.54 -12.21
C VAL A 84 20.43 -8.79 -11.96
N LEU A 85 19.86 -9.84 -11.36
CA LEU A 85 20.58 -11.08 -11.08
C LEU A 85 20.98 -11.83 -12.36
N SER A 86 20.11 -11.89 -13.37
CA SER A 86 20.43 -12.57 -14.65
C SER A 86 21.54 -11.87 -15.43
N SER A 87 21.62 -10.53 -15.34
CA SER A 87 22.67 -9.74 -16.00
C SER A 87 24.05 -9.93 -15.38
N HIS A 88 24.14 -10.16 -14.05
CA HIS A 88 25.40 -10.36 -13.33
C HIS A 88 26.02 -11.76 -13.54
N GLY A 89 25.25 -12.76 -13.97
CA GLY A 89 25.73 -14.11 -14.25
C GLY A 89 26.48 -14.28 -15.58
N ARG A 90 26.38 -13.32 -16.51
CA ARG A 90 27.11 -13.35 -17.78
C ARG A 90 28.53 -12.79 -17.61
N LYS A 91 29.46 -13.61 -17.08
CA LYS A 91 30.90 -13.33 -17.29
C LYS A 91 31.17 -13.33 -18.79
N LYS A 92 31.65 -12.20 -19.32
CA LYS A 92 32.19 -12.08 -20.69
C LYS A 92 33.23 -13.20 -20.85
N LYS A 93 33.00 -14.14 -21.77
CA LYS A 93 34.06 -15.05 -22.23
C LYS A 93 35.09 -14.17 -22.92
N ASP A 94 36.28 -14.06 -22.33
CA ASP A 94 37.39 -13.39 -23.01
C ASP A 94 37.67 -14.10 -24.34
N PRO A 95 37.93 -13.34 -25.42
CA PRO A 95 38.25 -13.94 -26.70
C PRO A 95 39.55 -14.78 -26.59
N PRO A 96 39.65 -15.90 -27.32
CA PRO A 96 40.84 -16.75 -27.27
C PRO A 96 42.08 -15.95 -27.68
N LYS A 97 43.14 -15.98 -26.84
CA LYS A 97 44.45 -15.45 -27.21
C LYS A 97 45.01 -16.29 -28.36
N LYS A 98 45.42 -15.61 -29.43
CA LYS A 98 46.13 -16.18 -30.57
C LYS A 98 47.53 -16.65 -30.17
#